data_AF-A0A8B8ILL8-F1
#
_entry.id   AF-A0A8B8ILL8-F1
#
_cell.length_a   1.000
_cell.length_b   1.000
_cell.length_c   1.000
_cell.angle_alpha   90.00
_cell.angle_beta   90.00
_cell.angle_gamma   90.00
#
_symmetry.space_group_name_H-M   'P 1'
#
loop_
_entity.id
_entity.type
_entity.pdbx_description
1 polymer ?
#
loop_
_entity_poly.entity_id
_entity_poly.type
_entity_poly.pdbx_seq_one_letter_code
_entity_poly.pdbx_strand_id
1 'polypeptide(L)'
;MIKSNKTVCRSIFLNVKRKIEYFGDMSNLHGINNLFSTSHIHHFKRLFWLVVLTSSCFGASIILQSALKLFSTGVASYSVETNYLDWNTPFPAVTVCEQSDNGRVKAYLTQYKLSSNLASFFKEVAFWNVKYCRTCNVCKINKTCVENFEDAIEKIRHRCSELLTDCWWGGRYFKCCDELHPIETEYGICYVFNSALLGNSSILTVNRRVGLIDFAFSAVELVG
;
A
#
# COMPACT_ATOMS: atom_id res chain seq x y z
N MET A 1 -61.03 44.04 -27.79
CA MET A 1 -59.69 43.42 -27.98
C MET A 1 -59.58 41.97 -27.48
N ILE A 2 -60.57 41.37 -26.80
CA ILE A 2 -60.44 40.00 -26.20
C ILE A 2 -60.66 38.85 -27.21
N LYS A 3 -61.35 39.09 -28.34
CA LYS A 3 -61.66 38.05 -29.35
C LYS A 3 -60.44 37.60 -30.16
N SER A 4 -59.51 38.51 -30.47
CA SER A 4 -58.32 38.24 -31.30
C SER A 4 -57.32 37.30 -30.60
N ASN A 5 -57.14 37.47 -29.28
CA ASN A 5 -56.19 36.68 -28.50
C ASN A 5 -56.62 35.20 -28.35
N LYS A 6 -57.94 34.94 -28.32
CA LYS A 6 -58.50 33.57 -28.28
C LYS A 6 -58.30 32.83 -29.60
N THR A 7 -58.40 33.50 -30.74
CA THR A 7 -58.15 32.91 -32.06
C THR A 7 -56.68 32.58 -32.29
N VAL A 8 -55.77 33.45 -31.84
CA VAL A 8 -54.32 33.21 -31.91
C VAL A 8 -53.91 32.02 -31.03
N CYS A 9 -54.38 31.97 -29.78
CA CYS A 9 -54.10 30.85 -28.87
C CYS A 9 -54.64 29.51 -29.41
N ARG A 10 -55.84 29.52 -30.00
CA ARG A 10 -56.42 28.33 -30.65
C ARG A 10 -55.62 27.87 -31.86
N SER A 11 -55.12 28.80 -32.67
CA SER A 11 -54.25 28.49 -33.82
C SER A 11 -52.92 27.88 -33.39
N ILE A 12 -52.30 28.42 -32.34
CA ILE A 12 -51.05 27.90 -31.77
C ILE A 12 -51.26 26.49 -31.22
N PHE A 13 -52.33 26.27 -30.45
CA PHE A 13 -52.66 24.95 -29.89
C PHE A 13 -52.85 23.88 -30.98
N LEU A 14 -53.57 24.20 -32.05
CA LEU A 14 -53.77 23.28 -33.17
C LEU A 14 -52.45 22.95 -33.89
N ASN A 15 -51.58 23.95 -34.05
CA ASN A 15 -50.26 23.75 -34.65
C ASN A 15 -49.34 22.89 -33.77
N VAL A 16 -49.34 23.09 -32.46
CA VAL A 16 -48.58 22.29 -31.50
C VAL A 16 -49.11 20.86 -31.47
N LYS A 17 -50.44 20.68 -31.41
CA LYS A 17 -51.07 19.36 -31.44
C LYS A 17 -50.68 18.57 -32.68
N ARG A 18 -50.76 19.18 -33.86
CA ARG A 18 -50.36 18.54 -35.13
C ARG A 18 -48.89 18.13 -35.14
N LYS A 19 -47.99 18.93 -34.55
CA LYS A 19 -46.57 18.59 -34.44
C LYS A 19 -46.32 17.41 -33.49
N ILE A 20 -47.03 17.35 -32.37
CA ILE A 20 -46.96 16.24 -31.41
C ILE A 20 -47.48 14.96 -32.04
N GLU A 21 -48.59 15.04 -32.80
CA GLU A 21 -49.17 13.88 -33.49
C GLU A 21 -48.23 13.35 -34.58
N TYR A 22 -47.66 14.25 -35.38
CA TYR A 22 -46.63 13.90 -36.37
C TYR A 22 -45.40 13.25 -35.73
N PHE A 23 -44.93 13.76 -34.59
CA PHE A 23 -43.84 13.14 -33.83
C PHE A 23 -44.22 11.75 -33.31
N GLY A 24 -45.46 11.58 -32.85
CA GLY A 24 -46.02 10.29 -32.44
C GLY A 24 -45.91 9.23 -33.53
N ASP A 25 -46.31 9.60 -34.74
CA ASP A 25 -46.37 8.69 -35.88
C ASP A 25 -44.99 8.42 -36.52
N MET A 26 -44.05 9.37 -36.44
CA MET A 26 -42.72 9.27 -37.07
C MET A 26 -41.60 8.84 -36.11
N SER A 27 -41.87 8.77 -34.81
CA SER A 27 -40.86 8.41 -33.81
C SER A 27 -40.66 6.89 -33.75
N ASN A 28 -39.38 6.47 -33.70
CA ASN A 28 -39.00 5.08 -33.42
C ASN A 28 -38.97 4.76 -31.92
N LEU A 29 -39.37 5.71 -31.06
CA LEU A 29 -39.47 5.48 -29.62
C LEU A 29 -40.66 4.58 -29.32
N HIS A 30 -40.36 3.40 -28.79
CA HIS A 30 -41.36 2.39 -28.48
C HIS A 30 -42.45 2.95 -27.55
N GLY A 31 -43.72 2.75 -27.92
CA GLY A 31 -44.88 3.19 -27.13
C GLY A 31 -45.34 4.64 -27.38
N ILE A 32 -44.51 5.52 -27.95
CA ILE A 32 -44.86 6.93 -28.20
C ILE A 32 -45.99 7.06 -29.23
N ASN A 33 -45.98 6.23 -30.27
CA ASN A 33 -47.05 6.16 -31.25
C ASN A 33 -48.41 5.85 -30.60
N ASN A 34 -48.44 4.93 -29.62
CA ASN A 34 -49.70 4.60 -28.92
C ASN A 34 -50.26 5.74 -28.04
N LEU A 35 -49.46 6.76 -27.75
CA LEU A 35 -49.85 7.92 -26.94
C LEU A 35 -50.28 9.11 -27.82
N PHE A 36 -49.52 9.38 -28.89
CA PHE A 36 -49.67 10.58 -29.71
C PHE A 36 -50.12 10.35 -31.15
N SER A 37 -50.41 9.11 -31.58
CA SER A 37 -50.83 8.88 -32.97
C SER A 37 -52.03 9.73 -33.39
N THR A 38 -52.02 10.11 -34.67
CA THR A 38 -53.17 10.70 -35.36
C THR A 38 -54.36 9.74 -35.45
N SER A 39 -54.14 8.43 -35.31
CA SER A 39 -55.19 7.39 -35.35
C SER A 39 -56.10 7.40 -34.11
N HIS A 40 -57.36 6.98 -34.30
CA HIS A 40 -58.35 6.90 -33.22
C HIS A 40 -57.99 5.77 -32.26
N ILE A 41 -57.48 6.13 -31.07
CA ILE A 41 -57.09 5.21 -30.02
C ILE A 41 -57.93 5.51 -28.78
N HIS A 42 -58.54 4.48 -28.19
CA HIS A 42 -59.32 4.62 -26.96
C HIS A 42 -58.49 5.23 -25.83
N HIS A 43 -59.10 6.16 -25.08
CA HIS A 43 -58.45 6.89 -23.98
C HIS A 43 -57.81 5.95 -22.93
N PHE A 44 -58.43 4.80 -22.64
CA PHE A 44 -57.87 3.80 -21.71
C PHE A 44 -56.53 3.25 -22.20
N LYS A 45 -56.39 2.95 -23.50
CA LYS A 45 -55.12 2.48 -24.08
C LYS A 45 -54.05 3.56 -24.00
N ARG A 46 -54.41 4.83 -24.24
CA ARG A 46 -53.48 5.97 -24.09
C ARG A 46 -53.00 6.12 -22.65
N LEU A 47 -53.90 6.01 -21.67
CA LEU A 47 -53.55 6.05 -20.24
C LEU A 47 -52.63 4.90 -19.84
N PHE A 48 -52.91 3.69 -20.30
CA PHE A 48 -52.05 2.53 -20.07
C PHE A 48 -50.62 2.77 -20.57
N TRP A 49 -50.47 3.20 -21.84
CA TRP A 49 -49.15 3.46 -22.41
C TRP A 49 -48.44 4.65 -21.75
N LEU A 50 -49.17 5.67 -21.31
CA LEU A 50 -48.61 6.76 -20.52
C LEU A 50 -48.00 6.24 -19.22
N VAL A 51 -48.73 5.40 -18.46
CA VAL A 51 -48.22 4.82 -17.21
C VAL A 51 -47.02 3.92 -17.44
N VAL A 52 -47.04 3.11 -18.49
CA VAL A 52 -45.91 2.22 -18.85
C VAL A 52 -44.67 3.04 -19.21
N LEU A 53 -44.82 4.09 -20.03
CA LEU A 53 -43.71 4.95 -20.42
C LEU A 53 -43.13 5.72 -19.24
N THR A 54 -43.97 6.29 -18.37
CA THR A 54 -43.48 7.01 -17.19
C THR A 54 -42.75 6.08 -16.22
N SER A 55 -43.30 4.89 -15.98
CA SER A 55 -42.66 3.86 -15.15
C SER A 55 -41.31 3.43 -15.74
N SER A 56 -41.25 3.21 -17.06
CA SER A 56 -40.02 2.81 -17.76
C SER A 56 -38.94 3.89 -17.69
N CYS A 57 -39.30 5.15 -17.93
CA CYS A 57 -38.36 6.28 -17.81
C CYS A 57 -37.82 6.44 -16.38
N PHE A 58 -38.68 6.24 -15.37
CA PHE A 58 -38.27 6.30 -13.97
C PHE A 58 -37.28 5.18 -13.64
N GLY A 59 -37.59 3.93 -13.99
CA GLY A 59 -36.69 2.78 -13.79
C GLY A 59 -35.34 2.96 -14.50
N ALA A 60 -35.36 3.42 -15.76
CA ALA A 60 -34.15 3.68 -16.52
C ALA A 60 -33.26 4.76 -15.86
N SER A 61 -33.88 5.80 -15.30
CA SER A 61 -33.15 6.87 -14.60
C SER A 61 -32.45 6.37 -13.33
N ILE A 62 -33.10 5.50 -12.55
CA ILE A 62 -32.50 4.89 -11.36
C ILE A 62 -31.32 3.99 -11.72
N ILE A 63 -31.48 3.15 -12.75
CA ILE A 63 -30.40 2.28 -13.23
C ILE A 63 -29.23 3.11 -13.74
N LEU A 64 -29.50 4.16 -14.54
CA LEU A 64 -28.48 5.04 -15.08
C LEU A 64 -27.69 5.73 -13.96
N GLN A 65 -28.37 6.26 -12.94
CA GLN A 65 -27.69 6.87 -11.78
C GLN A 65 -26.81 5.87 -11.05
N SER A 66 -27.28 4.63 -10.86
CA SER A 66 -26.52 3.57 -10.20
C SER A 66 -25.28 3.17 -11.00
N ALA A 67 -25.42 3.02 -12.33
CA ALA A 67 -24.33 2.70 -13.23
C ALA A 67 -23.28 3.84 -13.29
N LEU A 68 -23.73 5.10 -13.39
CA LEU A 68 -22.85 6.26 -13.36
C LEU A 68 -22.12 6.39 -12.04
N LYS A 69 -22.79 6.11 -10.91
CA LYS A 69 -22.15 6.07 -9.60
C LYS A 69 -21.03 5.03 -9.59
N LEU A 70 -21.33 3.78 -9.96
CA LEU A 70 -20.35 2.69 -10.01
C LEU A 70 -19.13 3.06 -10.88
N PHE A 71 -19.37 3.64 -12.06
CA PHE A 71 -18.33 4.11 -12.97
C PHE A 71 -17.49 5.24 -12.36
N SER A 72 -18.12 6.25 -11.78
CA SER A 72 -17.46 7.42 -11.19
C SER A 72 -16.66 7.09 -9.93
N THR A 73 -17.09 6.10 -9.15
CA THR A 73 -16.43 5.69 -7.90
C THR A 73 -15.18 4.83 -8.13
N GLY A 74 -14.88 4.43 -9.37
CA GLY A 74 -13.68 3.67 -9.69
C GLY A 74 -13.59 2.33 -8.95
N VAL A 75 -14.71 1.60 -8.85
CA VAL A 75 -14.71 0.29 -8.16
C VAL A 75 -13.82 -0.68 -8.92
N ALA A 76 -12.74 -1.11 -8.27
CA ALA A 76 -11.86 -2.16 -8.75
C ALA A 76 -12.29 -3.52 -8.18
N SER A 77 -12.37 -4.53 -9.04
CA SER A 77 -12.46 -5.93 -8.61
C SER A 77 -11.06 -6.51 -8.47
N TYR A 78 -10.75 -7.04 -7.30
CA TYR A 78 -9.49 -7.75 -7.05
C TYR A 78 -9.75 -9.25 -7.19
N SER A 79 -9.01 -9.91 -8.08
CA SER A 79 -9.01 -11.36 -8.21
C SER A 79 -7.61 -11.86 -7.87
N VAL A 80 -7.53 -12.92 -7.05
CA VAL A 80 -6.26 -13.54 -6.71
C VAL A 80 -5.89 -14.51 -7.82
N GLU A 81 -4.82 -14.22 -8.54
CA GLU A 81 -4.21 -15.15 -9.49
C GLU A 81 -3.12 -15.97 -8.80
N THR A 82 -2.92 -17.22 -9.21
CA THR A 82 -1.92 -18.14 -8.65
C THR A 82 -0.71 -18.36 -9.55
N ASN A 83 -0.59 -17.59 -10.63
CA ASN A 83 0.55 -17.61 -11.55
C ASN A 83 1.90 -17.32 -10.87
N TYR A 84 1.90 -16.57 -9.76
CA TYR A 84 3.09 -16.29 -8.95
C TYR A 84 3.79 -17.56 -8.42
N LEU A 85 3.08 -18.69 -8.34
CA LEU A 85 3.65 -19.95 -7.85
C LEU A 85 4.68 -20.58 -8.80
N ASP A 86 4.53 -20.37 -10.11
CA ASP A 86 5.43 -20.94 -11.13
C ASP A 86 6.57 -19.99 -11.51
N TRP A 87 6.55 -18.75 -11.03
CA TRP A 87 7.57 -17.75 -11.32
C TRP A 87 8.77 -17.90 -10.39
N ASN A 88 9.97 -17.62 -10.91
CA ASN A 88 11.18 -17.50 -10.10
C ASN A 88 11.10 -16.21 -9.29
N THR A 89 10.60 -16.30 -8.06
CA THR A 89 10.43 -15.16 -7.17
C THR A 89 11.71 -14.99 -6.35
N PRO A 90 12.30 -13.79 -6.26
CA PRO A 90 13.47 -13.58 -5.40
C PRO A 90 13.09 -13.88 -3.94
N PHE A 91 13.90 -14.68 -3.26
CA PHE A 91 13.81 -14.83 -1.82
C PHE A 91 14.01 -13.46 -1.16
N PRO A 92 13.25 -13.09 -0.12
CA PRO A 92 13.40 -11.78 0.50
C PRO A 92 14.81 -11.58 1.05
N ALA A 93 15.26 -10.32 1.07
CA ALA A 93 16.43 -9.95 1.83
C ALA A 93 16.09 -10.04 3.33
N VAL A 94 16.95 -10.69 4.11
CA VAL A 94 16.77 -10.84 5.56
C VAL A 94 17.85 -10.05 6.27
N THR A 95 17.47 -8.96 6.91
CA THR A 95 18.39 -8.09 7.68
C THR A 95 18.24 -8.40 9.17
N VAL A 96 19.36 -8.72 9.82
CA VAL A 96 19.43 -8.97 11.26
C VAL A 96 20.27 -7.89 11.92
N CYS A 97 19.69 -7.24 12.93
CA CYS A 97 20.29 -6.14 13.67
C CYS A 97 20.50 -6.53 15.14
N GLU A 98 21.65 -6.18 15.68
CA GLU A 98 21.94 -6.31 17.10
C GLU A 98 21.14 -5.28 17.91
N GLN A 99 20.42 -5.75 18.95
CA GLN A 99 19.76 -4.87 19.91
C GLN A 99 20.76 -4.34 20.95
N SER A 100 20.42 -3.27 21.66
CA SER A 100 21.32 -2.68 22.64
C SER A 100 21.72 -3.65 23.76
N ASP A 101 23.02 -3.94 23.88
CA ASP A 101 23.60 -4.76 24.94
C ASP A 101 24.23 -3.88 26.04
N ASN A 102 23.60 -3.85 27.22
CA ASN A 102 24.13 -3.11 28.37
C ASN A 102 25.43 -3.72 28.93
N GLY A 103 25.58 -5.04 28.82
CA GLY A 103 26.75 -5.80 29.27
C GLY A 103 27.99 -5.41 28.47
N ARG A 104 27.92 -5.35 27.14
CA ARG A 104 29.06 -4.92 26.31
C ARG A 104 29.46 -3.47 26.55
N VAL A 105 28.49 -2.57 26.70
CA VAL A 105 28.77 -1.16 27.05
C VAL A 105 29.51 -1.08 28.40
N LYS A 106 29.04 -1.79 29.42
CA LYS A 106 29.71 -1.83 30.73
C LYS A 106 31.11 -2.44 30.62
N ALA A 107 31.27 -3.53 29.88
CA ALA A 107 32.56 -4.18 29.67
C ALA A 107 33.57 -3.24 29.01
N TYR A 108 33.15 -2.49 27.98
CA TYR A 108 33.97 -1.47 27.33
C TYR A 108 34.39 -0.36 28.30
N LEU A 109 33.45 0.20 29.07
CA LEU A 109 33.76 1.24 30.05
C LEU A 109 34.77 0.76 31.10
N THR A 110 34.61 -0.46 31.62
CA THR A 110 35.54 -1.05 32.59
C THR A 110 36.91 -1.29 31.98
N GLN A 111 36.99 -1.84 30.76
CA GLN A 111 38.25 -2.13 30.08
C GLN A 111 39.09 -0.88 29.84
N TYR A 112 38.44 0.22 29.44
CA TYR A 112 39.11 1.50 29.15
C TYR A 112 39.13 2.48 30.33
N LYS A 113 38.70 2.04 31.53
CA LYS A 113 38.65 2.85 32.77
C LYS A 113 37.89 4.18 32.60
N LEU A 114 36.79 4.15 31.85
CA LEU A 114 35.93 5.29 31.57
C LEU A 114 34.86 5.46 32.66
N SER A 115 34.35 6.68 32.80
CA SER A 115 33.28 6.99 33.75
C SER A 115 31.99 6.24 33.42
N SER A 116 31.30 5.71 34.43
CA SER A 116 29.98 5.09 34.29
C SER A 116 28.91 6.03 33.72
N ASN A 117 29.10 7.35 33.86
CA ASN A 117 28.21 8.35 33.27
C ASN A 117 28.19 8.28 31.73
N LEU A 118 29.22 7.70 31.10
CA LEU A 118 29.28 7.50 29.65
C LEU A 118 28.45 6.32 29.13
N ALA A 119 27.84 5.52 30.00
CA ALA A 119 27.07 4.35 29.59
C ALA A 119 25.90 4.71 28.66
N SER A 120 25.12 5.74 29.00
CA SER A 120 24.01 6.18 28.14
C SER A 120 24.49 6.71 26.80
N PHE A 121 25.58 7.48 26.79
CA PHE A 121 26.18 8.00 25.56
C PHE A 121 26.63 6.87 24.63
N PHE A 122 27.44 5.93 25.13
CA PHE A 122 27.92 4.82 24.29
C PHE A 122 26.80 3.87 23.88
N LYS A 123 25.78 3.67 24.72
CA LYS A 123 24.59 2.90 24.33
C LYS A 123 23.82 3.58 23.20
N GLU A 124 23.65 4.91 23.27
CA GLU A 124 22.99 5.68 22.23
C GLU A 124 23.76 5.67 20.91
N VAL A 125 25.09 5.88 20.96
CA VAL A 125 25.91 5.97 19.75
C VAL A 125 26.20 4.59 19.13
N ALA A 126 26.45 3.56 19.95
CA ALA A 126 26.75 2.23 19.44
C ALA A 126 25.51 1.54 18.86
N PHE A 127 24.32 1.73 19.45
CA PHE A 127 23.11 0.99 19.06
C PHE A 127 21.99 1.85 18.49
N TRP A 128 22.18 3.18 18.40
CA TRP A 128 21.17 4.13 17.93
C TRP A 128 19.82 4.01 18.67
N ASN A 129 19.88 3.57 19.94
CA ASN A 129 18.73 3.10 20.71
C ASN A 129 17.62 4.14 20.96
N VAL A 130 17.91 5.45 20.87
CA VAL A 130 16.97 6.51 21.25
C VAL A 130 16.51 7.35 20.05
N LYS A 131 16.97 7.07 18.81
CA LYS A 131 16.68 7.83 17.56
C LYS A 131 17.00 9.33 17.60
N TYR A 132 17.31 9.89 18.76
CA TYR A 132 17.77 11.24 19.01
C TYR A 132 18.67 11.22 20.26
N CYS A 133 19.82 11.89 20.18
CA CYS A 133 20.79 11.98 21.27
C CYS A 133 20.18 12.85 22.38
N ARG A 134 19.53 12.22 23.37
CA ARG A 134 18.84 12.94 24.46
C ARG A 134 19.75 13.13 25.65
N THR A 135 20.75 12.26 25.81
CA THR A 135 21.58 12.23 27.00
C THR A 135 22.87 13.00 26.77
N CYS A 136 22.79 14.33 26.93
CA CYS A 136 24.00 15.15 27.01
C CYS A 136 24.74 14.81 28.30
N ASN A 137 25.92 14.20 28.18
CA ASN A 137 26.79 14.06 29.33
C ASN A 137 27.30 15.44 29.75
N VAL A 138 27.32 15.70 31.07
CA VAL A 138 27.84 16.96 31.61
C VAL A 138 29.35 16.95 31.46
N CYS A 139 29.83 17.41 30.31
CA CYS A 139 31.24 17.60 30.04
C CYS A 139 31.66 19.01 30.47
N LYS A 140 32.82 19.12 31.13
CA LYS A 140 33.37 20.43 31.47
C LYS A 140 33.78 21.14 30.18
N ILE A 141 33.42 22.41 30.05
CA ILE A 141 33.88 23.26 28.95
C ILE A 141 35.42 23.20 28.86
N ASN A 142 35.94 23.10 27.64
CA ASN A 142 37.37 22.93 27.33
C ASN A 142 38.00 21.60 27.81
N LYS A 143 37.19 20.57 28.11
CA LYS A 143 37.65 19.19 28.22
C LYS A 143 36.97 18.32 27.19
N THR A 144 37.74 17.43 26.58
CA THR A 144 37.20 16.35 25.75
C THR A 144 36.85 15.19 26.67
N CYS A 145 35.55 14.91 26.86
CA CYS A 145 35.10 13.80 27.70
C CYS A 145 35.02 12.47 26.95
N VAL A 146 34.98 12.54 25.62
CA VAL A 146 34.94 11.37 24.73
C VAL A 146 35.85 11.65 23.56
N GLU A 147 36.91 10.86 23.42
CA GLU A 147 37.82 10.88 22.28
C GLU A 147 37.53 9.65 21.42
N ASN A 148 37.51 9.83 20.09
CA ASN A 148 37.39 8.75 19.08
C ASN A 148 36.28 7.74 19.39
N PHE A 149 35.04 8.21 19.57
CA PHE A 149 33.91 7.33 19.90
C PHE A 149 33.58 6.33 18.80
N GLU A 150 33.98 6.58 17.55
CA GLU A 150 33.78 5.68 16.42
C GLU A 150 34.47 4.33 16.65
N ASP A 151 35.72 4.33 17.15
CA ASP A 151 36.46 3.12 17.52
C ASP A 151 35.75 2.33 18.64
N ALA A 152 34.98 3.02 19.49
CA ALA A 152 34.21 2.38 20.54
C ALA A 152 33.03 1.59 19.95
N ILE A 153 32.42 2.06 18.85
CA ILE A 153 31.28 1.39 18.22
C ILE A 153 31.68 -0.02 17.77
N GLU A 154 32.81 -0.16 17.07
CA GLU A 154 33.30 -1.46 16.59
C GLU A 154 33.63 -2.43 17.75
N LYS A 155 34.08 -1.89 18.88
CA LYS A 155 34.45 -2.69 20.06
C LYS A 155 33.27 -3.06 20.96
N ILE A 156 32.23 -2.22 20.96
CA ILE A 156 31.02 -2.43 21.76
C ILE A 156 30.05 -3.37 21.05
N ARG A 157 29.94 -3.30 19.72
CA ARG A 157 29.03 -4.15 18.96
C ARG A 157 29.62 -5.54 18.74
N HIS A 158 28.74 -6.54 18.58
CA HIS A 158 29.14 -7.87 18.20
C HIS A 158 29.62 -7.90 16.75
N ARG A 159 30.72 -8.62 16.51
CA ARG A 159 31.11 -9.00 15.14
C ARG A 159 30.11 -10.02 14.60
N CYS A 160 29.98 -10.11 13.28
CA CYS A 160 29.08 -11.08 12.65
C CYS A 160 29.23 -12.50 13.21
N SER A 161 30.46 -12.98 13.35
CA SER A 161 30.74 -14.35 13.83
C SER A 161 30.40 -14.56 15.31
N GLU A 162 30.28 -13.48 16.07
CA GLU A 162 29.82 -13.52 17.46
C GLU A 162 28.30 -13.44 17.53
N LEU A 163 27.65 -12.69 16.62
CA LEU A 163 26.21 -12.48 16.63
C LEU A 163 25.44 -13.64 15.99
N LEU A 164 25.95 -14.20 14.88
CA LEU A 164 25.25 -15.13 14.00
C LEU A 164 26.07 -16.40 13.80
N THR A 165 25.49 -17.54 14.16
CA THR A 165 26.08 -18.88 13.99
C THR A 165 25.11 -19.82 13.29
N ASP A 166 25.60 -20.98 12.88
CA ASP A 166 24.76 -22.08 12.38
C ASP A 166 23.78 -21.66 11.26
N CYS A 167 24.29 -21.06 10.19
CA CYS A 167 23.45 -20.66 9.05
C CYS A 167 23.20 -21.81 8.09
N TRP A 168 21.94 -21.95 7.67
CA TRP A 168 21.45 -22.99 6.77
C TRP A 168 20.54 -22.37 5.71
N TRP A 169 20.74 -22.80 4.47
CA TRP A 169 19.87 -22.48 3.34
C TRP A 169 19.44 -23.77 2.66
N GLY A 170 18.16 -24.13 2.75
CA GLY A 170 17.63 -25.36 2.14
C GLY A 170 18.34 -26.62 2.63
N GLY A 171 18.67 -26.68 3.93
CA GLY A 171 19.40 -27.78 4.54
C GLY A 171 20.91 -27.80 4.26
N ARG A 172 21.45 -26.82 3.52
CA ARG A 172 22.89 -26.68 3.31
C ARG A 172 23.49 -25.69 4.30
N TYR A 173 24.42 -26.17 5.11
CA TYR A 173 25.19 -25.33 6.02
C TYR A 173 26.11 -24.38 5.24
N PHE A 174 26.23 -23.14 5.71
CA PHE A 174 27.22 -22.18 5.26
C PHE A 174 27.69 -21.30 6.41
N LYS A 175 28.86 -20.66 6.25
CA LYS A 175 29.33 -19.69 7.24
C LYS A 175 28.52 -18.42 7.11
N CYS A 176 27.84 -18.02 8.17
CA CYS A 176 26.95 -16.85 8.17
C CYS A 176 27.60 -15.61 7.53
N CYS A 177 28.81 -15.27 7.94
CA CYS A 177 29.49 -14.04 7.55
C CYS A 177 30.10 -14.05 6.14
N ASP A 178 30.01 -15.17 5.42
CA ASP A 178 30.40 -15.24 4.01
C ASP A 178 29.26 -14.72 3.10
N GLU A 179 27.99 -14.90 3.53
CA GLU A 179 26.80 -14.53 2.76
C GLU A 179 25.98 -13.39 3.41
N LEU A 180 26.13 -13.17 4.71
CA LEU A 180 25.52 -12.07 5.43
C LEU A 180 26.51 -10.91 5.52
N HIS A 181 26.24 -9.86 4.76
CA HIS A 181 27.13 -8.72 4.62
C HIS A 181 26.69 -7.53 5.48
N PRO A 182 27.63 -6.71 5.97
CA PRO A 182 27.30 -5.53 6.75
C PRO A 182 26.53 -4.50 5.91
N ILE A 183 25.51 -3.89 6.51
CA ILE A 183 24.73 -2.78 5.96
C ILE A 183 24.46 -1.74 7.04
N GLU A 184 24.59 -0.46 6.68
CA GLU A 184 24.28 0.65 7.58
C GLU A 184 22.77 0.89 7.65
N THR A 185 22.24 1.01 8.87
CA THR A 185 20.81 1.24 9.14
C THR A 185 20.65 2.26 10.28
N GLU A 186 19.42 2.65 10.57
CA GLU A 186 19.12 3.47 11.76
C GLU A 186 19.36 2.76 13.11
N TYR A 187 19.72 1.47 13.09
CA TYR A 187 20.12 0.68 14.26
C TYR A 187 21.65 0.48 14.36
N GLY A 188 22.41 1.17 13.50
CA GLY A 188 23.85 0.96 13.29
C GLY A 188 24.11 -0.12 12.24
N ILE A 189 25.28 -0.77 12.34
CA ILE A 189 25.68 -1.83 11.42
C ILE A 189 24.86 -3.10 11.69
N CYS A 190 24.10 -3.53 10.69
CA CYS A 190 23.36 -4.79 10.67
C CYS A 190 23.94 -5.73 9.61
N TYR A 191 23.47 -6.97 9.57
CA TYR A 191 23.91 -7.96 8.58
C TYR A 191 22.74 -8.42 7.73
N VAL A 192 22.91 -8.39 6.41
CA VAL A 192 21.82 -8.69 5.46
C VAL A 192 22.18 -9.88 4.57
N PHE A 193 21.25 -10.83 4.51
CA PHE A 193 21.26 -11.97 3.59
C PHE A 193 20.46 -11.64 2.33
N ASN A 194 20.93 -12.06 1.16
CA ASN A 194 20.22 -11.98 -0.13
C ASN A 194 19.69 -10.58 -0.51
N SER A 195 20.49 -9.53 -0.29
CA SER A 195 20.12 -8.15 -0.67
C SER A 195 20.63 -7.78 -2.06
N ALA A 196 19.72 -7.30 -2.91
CA ALA A 196 20.06 -6.74 -4.22
C ALA A 196 20.97 -5.50 -4.14
N LEU A 197 21.03 -4.83 -2.97
CA LEU A 197 21.86 -3.66 -2.74
C LEU A 197 23.36 -3.99 -2.70
N LEU A 198 23.71 -5.26 -2.51
CA LEU A 198 25.11 -5.70 -2.41
C LEU A 198 25.80 -5.86 -3.77
N GLY A 199 25.07 -5.67 -4.88
CA GLY A 199 25.59 -5.52 -6.25
C GLY A 199 26.26 -6.73 -6.88
N ASN A 200 26.76 -7.69 -6.10
CA ASN A 200 27.64 -8.77 -6.54
C ASN A 200 27.10 -10.19 -6.28
N SER A 201 25.92 -10.34 -5.68
CA SER A 201 25.38 -11.66 -5.32
C SER A 201 24.24 -12.05 -6.26
N SER A 202 24.28 -13.27 -6.79
CA SER A 202 23.13 -13.85 -7.49
C SER A 202 21.96 -13.93 -6.52
N ILE A 203 20.88 -13.18 -6.79
CA ILE A 203 19.69 -13.18 -5.93
C ILE A 203 19.11 -14.60 -5.89
N LEU A 204 19.02 -15.17 -4.70
CA LEU A 204 18.40 -16.46 -4.47
C LEU A 204 16.94 -16.37 -4.87
N THR A 205 16.44 -17.36 -5.60
CA THR A 205 15.05 -17.41 -6.06
C THR A 205 14.37 -18.67 -5.56
N VAL A 206 13.07 -18.55 -5.30
CA VAL A 206 12.17 -19.62 -4.85
C VAL A 206 10.99 -19.73 -5.81
N ASN A 207 10.51 -20.95 -6.03
CA ASN A 207 9.32 -21.25 -6.82
C ASN A 207 8.70 -22.57 -6.34
N ARG A 208 7.51 -22.93 -6.84
CA ARG A 208 6.80 -24.16 -6.45
C ARG A 208 7.56 -25.46 -6.74
N ARG A 209 8.45 -25.49 -7.74
CA ARG A 209 9.26 -26.68 -8.08
C ARG A 209 10.47 -26.86 -7.16
N VAL A 210 11.06 -25.76 -6.72
CA VAL A 210 12.17 -25.70 -5.77
C VAL A 210 11.68 -26.11 -4.36
N GLY A 211 10.42 -25.84 -4.05
CA GLY A 211 9.78 -26.21 -2.79
C GLY A 211 9.92 -25.12 -1.72
N LEU A 212 9.53 -25.45 -0.48
CA LEU A 212 9.69 -24.58 0.68
C LEU A 212 11.15 -24.69 1.16
N ILE A 213 11.99 -23.75 0.71
CA ILE A 213 13.35 -23.62 1.22
C ILE A 213 13.32 -22.75 2.47
N ASP A 214 13.88 -23.28 3.55
CA ASP A 214 14.05 -22.55 4.79
C ASP A 214 15.44 -21.90 4.86
N PHE A 215 15.45 -20.64 5.29
CA PHE A 215 16.63 -19.96 5.79
C PHE A 215 16.59 -20.00 7.32
N ALA A 216 17.58 -20.65 7.93
CA ALA A 216 17.69 -20.78 9.38
C ALA A 216 19.08 -20.31 9.84
N PHE A 217 19.13 -19.68 11.01
CA PHE A 217 20.37 -19.25 11.66
C PHE A 217 20.16 -19.23 13.17
N SER A 218 21.26 -19.39 13.91
CA SER A 218 21.33 -19.15 15.35
C SER A 218 21.82 -17.73 15.59
N ALA A 219 21.26 -17.06 16.60
CA ALA A 219 21.72 -15.74 17.01
C ALA A 219 21.98 -15.70 18.52
N VAL A 220 22.91 -14.85 18.96
CA VAL A 220 23.17 -14.67 20.39
C VAL A 220 22.00 -14.01 21.09
N GLU A 221 21.57 -14.62 22.20
CA GLU A 221 20.58 -14.04 23.09
C GLU A 221 21.22 -12.95 23.96
N LEU A 222 20.72 -11.72 23.85
CA LEU A 222 21.16 -10.60 24.65
C LEU A 222 20.37 -10.57 25.97
N VAL A 223 21.01 -10.97 27.07
CA VAL A 223 20.41 -10.87 28.40
C VAL A 223 20.47 -9.41 28.87
N GLY A 224 19.29 -8.76 28.91
CA GLY A 224 19.12 -7.33 29.21
C GLY A 224 19.40 -6.92 30.66
#